data_AF-A0A549T832-F1
#
_entry.id   AF-A0A549T832-F1
#
_cell.length_a   1.000
_cell.length_b   1.000
_cell.length_c   1.000
_cell.angle_alpha   90.00
_cell.angle_beta   90.00
_cell.angle_gamma   90.00
#
_symmetry.space_group_name_H-M   'P 1'
#
loop_
_entity.id
_entity.type
_entity.pdbx_description
1 polymer ?
#
loop_
_entity_poly.entity_id
_entity_poly.type
_entity_poly.pdbx_seq_one_letter_code
_entity_poly.pdbx_strand_id
1 'polypeptide(L)'
;MGVRLAPVPEDEEADEPVAACNWDSLLAFLDCATQWRVGVGFGAMVWVGLDYTACDVVLRRRGYPDPDRVFADLRVMEDAALAILNSGDD
;
A
#
# COMPACT_ATOMS: atom_id res chain seq x y z
N MET A 1 33.99 -3.60 -9.31
CA MET A 1 33.23 -3.88 -10.55
C MET A 1 32.18 -2.78 -10.67
N GLY A 2 32.51 -1.69 -11.40
CA GLY A 2 31.68 -0.49 -11.46
C GLY A 2 30.64 -0.62 -12.57
N VAL A 3 29.37 -0.76 -12.20
CA VAL A 3 28.25 -0.66 -13.16
C VAL A 3 27.98 0.81 -13.39
N ARG A 4 28.08 1.27 -14.64
CA ARG A 4 27.55 2.56 -15.05
C ARG A 4 26.12 2.36 -15.51
N LEU A 5 25.17 2.85 -14.71
CA LEU A 5 23.78 2.98 -15.14
C LEU A 5 23.73 4.13 -16.14
N ALA A 6 23.23 3.86 -17.34
CA ALA A 6 22.85 4.92 -18.26
C ALA A 6 21.69 5.71 -17.62
N PRO A 7 21.60 7.03 -17.83
CA PRO A 7 20.45 7.79 -17.37
C PRO A 7 19.19 7.21 -18.01
N VAL A 8 18.19 6.90 -17.17
CA VAL A 8 16.87 6.52 -17.64
C VAL A 8 16.32 7.75 -18.37
N PRO A 9 15.89 7.63 -19.65
CA PRO A 9 15.23 8.73 -20.33
C PRO A 9 14.00 9.14 -19.53
N GLU A 10 13.86 10.43 -19.25
CA GLU A 10 12.67 11.01 -18.63
C GLU A 10 11.56 11.02 -19.69
N ASP A 11 10.86 9.90 -19.84
CA ASP A 11 9.64 9.83 -20.64
C ASP A 11 8.50 10.45 -19.82
N GLU A 12 8.16 11.70 -20.13
CA GLU A 12 6.96 12.39 -19.65
C GLU A 12 5.72 11.62 -20.16
N GLU A 13 4.93 11.04 -19.24
CA GLU A 13 3.69 10.24 -19.48
C GLU A 13 3.86 8.76 -19.92
N ALA A 14 4.88 8.04 -19.46
CA ALA A 14 4.76 6.58 -19.39
C ALA A 14 4.14 6.18 -18.04
N ASP A 15 2.93 5.62 -18.04
CA ASP A 15 2.42 4.87 -16.88
C ASP A 15 3.42 3.75 -16.58
N GLU A 16 4.30 3.94 -15.59
CA GLU A 16 5.23 2.91 -15.18
C GLU A 16 4.41 1.73 -14.62
N PRO A 17 4.42 0.57 -15.30
CA PRO A 17 3.62 -0.55 -14.86
C PRO A 17 4.15 -1.04 -13.51
N VAL A 18 3.23 -1.37 -12.60
CA VAL A 18 3.61 -1.98 -11.32
C VAL A 18 4.40 -3.26 -11.59
N ALA A 19 5.57 -3.39 -10.97
CA ALA A 19 6.43 -4.55 -11.13
C ALA A 19 5.66 -5.84 -10.82
N ALA A 20 5.78 -6.86 -11.68
CA ALA A 20 4.99 -8.09 -11.59
C ALA A 20 5.10 -8.79 -10.22
N CYS A 21 6.25 -8.70 -9.54
CA CYS A 21 6.46 -9.27 -8.21
C CYS A 21 5.65 -8.58 -7.08
N ASN A 22 5.08 -7.41 -7.36
CA ASN A 22 4.31 -6.61 -6.41
C ASN A 22 2.80 -6.63 -6.74
N TRP A 23 2.39 -7.34 -7.79
CA TRP A 23 1.00 -7.33 -8.25
C TRP A 23 0.03 -7.88 -7.22
N ASP A 24 0.38 -9.00 -6.57
CA ASP A 24 -0.42 -9.59 -5.49
C ASP A 24 -0.54 -8.63 -4.30
N SER A 25 0.55 -7.93 -3.95
CA SER A 25 0.57 -6.94 -2.87
C SER A 25 -0.34 -5.74 -3.20
N LEU A 26 -0.27 -5.22 -4.42
CA LEU A 26 -1.16 -4.14 -4.88
C LEU A 26 -2.63 -4.56 -4.81
N LEU A 27 -2.97 -5.73 -5.37
CA LEU A 27 -4.35 -6.23 -5.34
C LEU A 27 -4.84 -6.44 -3.90
N ALA A 28 -4.00 -6.99 -3.03
CA ALA A 28 -4.34 -7.14 -1.62
C ALA A 28 -4.61 -5.80 -0.93
N PHE A 29 -3.80 -4.78 -1.23
CA PHE A 29 -3.98 -3.43 -0.67
C PHE A 29 -5.30 -2.81 -1.13
N LEU A 30 -5.61 -2.92 -2.42
CA LEU A 30 -6.87 -2.43 -2.98
C LEU A 30 -8.08 -3.20 -2.43
N ASP A 31 -7.98 -4.51 -2.28
CA ASP A 31 -9.03 -5.34 -1.68
C ASP A 31 -9.27 -4.97 -0.19
N CYS A 32 -8.27 -4.42 0.49
CA CYS A 32 -8.36 -3.94 1.87
C CYS A 32 -8.82 -2.47 2.01
N ALA A 33 -9.18 -1.78 0.91
CA ALA A 33 -9.49 -0.35 0.92
C ALA A 33 -10.65 0.07 1.85
N THR A 34 -11.53 -0.86 2.23
CA THR A 34 -12.66 -0.61 3.15
C THR A 34 -12.35 -0.95 4.60
N GLN A 35 -11.15 -1.45 4.90
CA GLN A 35 -10.77 -1.96 6.22
C GLN A 35 -10.03 -0.93 7.09
N TRP A 36 -9.95 0.32 6.64
CA TRP A 36 -9.31 1.39 7.38
C TRP A 36 -10.10 1.76 8.63
N ARG A 37 -9.37 1.96 9.72
CA ARG A 37 -9.87 2.47 10.99
C ARG A 37 -9.67 3.97 11.02
N VAL A 38 -10.77 4.67 11.34
CA VAL A 38 -10.79 6.11 11.45
C VAL A 38 -11.15 6.49 12.89
N GLY A 39 -10.33 7.35 13.48
CA GLY A 39 -10.63 8.03 14.75
C GLY A 39 -11.29 9.38 14.48
N VAL A 40 -12.36 9.69 15.20
CA VAL A 40 -13.04 11.00 15.12
C VAL A 40 -13.09 11.60 16.52
N GLY A 41 -12.62 12.84 16.66
CA GLY A 41 -12.62 13.56 17.95
C GLY A 41 -12.25 15.03 17.77
N PHE A 42 -12.64 15.90 18.72
CA PHE A 42 -12.32 17.34 18.79
C PHE A 42 -12.24 18.10 17.43
N GLY A 43 -13.13 17.80 16.49
CA GLY A 43 -13.21 18.48 15.19
C GLY A 43 -12.24 17.96 14.11
N ALA A 44 -11.51 16.87 14.35
CA ALA A 44 -10.62 16.25 13.39
C ALA A 44 -10.98 14.77 13.14
N MET A 45 -10.71 14.33 11.92
CA MET A 45 -10.70 12.93 11.51
C MET A 45 -9.25 12.51 11.32
N VAL A 46 -8.86 11.38 11.90
CA VAL A 46 -7.51 10.83 11.76
C VAL A 46 -7.60 9.39 11.31
N TRP A 47 -6.87 9.05 10.26
CA TRP A 47 -6.69 7.67 9.82
C TRP A 47 -5.70 6.99 10.78
N VAL A 48 -6.15 5.94 11.47
CA VAL A 48 -5.35 5.25 12.49
C VAL A 48 -4.49 4.16 11.85
N GLY A 49 -5.02 3.49 10.83
CA GLY A 49 -4.41 2.33 10.17
C GLY A 49 -5.46 1.34 9.68
N LEU A 50 -5.04 0.34 8.95
CA LEU A 50 -5.83 -0.82 8.56
C LEU A 50 -6.18 -1.68 9.78
N ASP A 51 -7.39 -2.24 9.79
CA ASP A 51 -7.73 -3.32 10.70
C ASP A 51 -7.07 -4.62 10.20
N TYR A 52 -5.97 -5.01 10.83
CA TYR A 52 -5.23 -6.22 10.45
C TYR A 52 -6.05 -7.51 10.61
N THR A 53 -7.04 -7.55 11.51
CA THR A 53 -7.91 -8.72 11.65
C THR A 53 -8.83 -8.84 10.45
N ALA A 54 -9.36 -7.73 9.95
CA ALA A 54 -10.16 -7.72 8.74
C ALA A 54 -9.31 -7.95 7.48
N CYS A 55 -8.10 -7.41 7.42
CA CYS A 55 -7.16 -7.67 6.33
C CYS A 55 -6.76 -9.15 6.26
N ASP A 56 -6.53 -9.81 7.41
CA ASP A 56 -6.29 -11.25 7.46
C ASP A 56 -7.45 -12.06 6.85
N VAL A 57 -8.72 -11.64 7.06
CA VAL A 57 -9.86 -12.28 6.39
C VAL A 57 -9.81 -12.11 4.88
N VAL A 58 -9.42 -10.94 4.38
CA VAL A 58 -9.24 -10.67 2.94
C VAL A 58 -8.14 -11.57 2.37
N LEU A 59 -6.96 -11.59 2.98
CA LEU A 59 -5.81 -12.38 2.54
C LEU A 59 -6.12 -13.88 2.51
N ARG A 60 -6.75 -14.41 3.56
CA ARG A 60 -7.16 -15.82 3.62
C ARG A 60 -8.17 -16.21 2.54
N ARG A 61 -9.08 -15.31 2.17
CA ARG A 61 -10.08 -15.56 1.11
C ARG A 61 -9.48 -15.47 -0.29
N ARG A 62 -8.40 -14.72 -0.46
CA ARG A 62 -7.77 -14.51 -1.77
C ARG A 62 -6.82 -15.63 -2.17
N GLY A 63 -6.25 -16.33 -1.19
CA GLY A 63 -5.44 -17.53 -1.41
C GLY A 63 -4.09 -17.24 -2.07
N TYR A 64 -3.45 -16.14 -1.69
CA TYR A 64 -2.11 -15.78 -2.20
C TYR A 64 -1.07 -16.87 -1.88
N PRO A 65 -0.05 -17.07 -2.74
CA PRO A 65 0.98 -18.07 -2.52
C PRO A 65 1.83 -17.83 -1.25
N ASP A 66 2.05 -16.56 -0.91
CA ASP A 66 2.81 -16.14 0.26
C ASP A 66 2.06 -14.99 0.98
N PRO A 67 1.05 -15.34 1.81
CA PRO A 67 0.24 -14.34 2.48
C PRO A 67 1.02 -13.53 3.53
N ASP A 68 2.10 -14.10 4.10
CA ASP A 68 2.94 -13.42 5.08
C ASP A 68 3.79 -12.33 4.40
N ARG A 69 4.37 -12.60 3.23
CA ARG A 69 5.02 -11.57 2.40
C ARG A 69 4.03 -10.48 2.01
N VAL A 70 2.84 -10.85 1.51
CA VAL A 70 1.82 -9.88 1.10
C VAL A 70 1.39 -9.01 2.29
N PHE A 71 1.22 -9.59 3.48
CA PHE A 71 0.93 -8.83 4.68
C PHE A 71 2.09 -7.90 5.09
N ALA A 72 3.35 -8.32 4.92
CA ALA A 72 4.49 -7.45 5.15
C ALA A 72 4.47 -6.24 4.20
N ASP A 73 4.17 -6.45 2.92
CA ASP A 73 4.06 -5.38 1.92
C ASP A 73 2.87 -4.45 2.22
N LEU A 74 1.74 -4.98 2.71
CA LEU A 74 0.59 -4.16 3.16
C LEU A 74 1.00 -3.14 4.21
N ARG A 75 1.85 -3.50 5.18
CA ARG A 75 2.31 -2.58 6.23
C ARG A 75 3.20 -1.47 5.66
N VAL A 76 3.99 -1.75 4.63
CA VAL A 76 4.80 -0.73 3.95
C VAL A 76 3.90 0.28 3.22
N MET A 77 2.89 -0.22 2.50
CA MET A 77 1.93 0.64 1.80
C MET A 77 1.04 1.43 2.77
N GLU A 78 0.65 0.83 3.89
CA GLU A 78 -0.10 1.49 4.95
C GLU A 78 0.68 2.68 5.54
N ASP A 79 1.96 2.51 5.87
CA ASP A 79 2.79 3.57 6.44
C ASP A 79 2.89 4.77 5.46
N ALA A 80 3.12 4.49 4.17
CA ALA A 80 3.13 5.50 3.12
C ALA A 80 1.76 6.19 2.95
N ALA A 81 0.67 5.41 3.00
CA ALA A 81 -0.69 5.95 2.89
C ALA A 81 -1.06 6.80 4.10
N LEU A 82 -0.69 6.40 5.32
CA LEU A 82 -0.97 7.15 6.56
C LEU A 82 -0.32 8.53 6.55
N ALA A 83 0.89 8.65 6.01
CA ALA A 83 1.57 9.94 5.87
C ALA A 83 0.77 10.89 4.96
N ILE A 84 0.20 10.38 3.87
CA ILE A 84 -0.61 11.16 2.93
C ILE A 84 -1.98 11.48 3.54
N LEU A 85 -2.69 10.45 4.00
CA LEU A 85 -4.06 10.53 4.54
C LEU A 85 -4.19 11.46 5.74
N ASN A 86 -3.11 11.66 6.51
CA ASN A 86 -3.07 12.53 7.68
C ASN A 86 -2.23 13.79 7.48
N SER A 87 -1.72 14.07 6.27
CA SER A 87 -0.86 15.24 6.03
C SER A 87 -1.56 16.58 6.26
N GLY A 88 -2.91 16.61 6.23
CA GLY A 88 -3.70 17.85 6.30
C GLY A 88 -3.53 18.63 4.99
N ASP A 89 -4.63 18.96 4.31
CA ASP A 89 -4.58 19.67 3.04
C ASP A 89 -3.65 20.91 3.13
N ASP A 90 -2.60 20.95 2.29
CA ASP A 90 -1.76 22.14 2.05
C ASP A 90 -2.56 23.29 1.41
#